data_AF-A0A426X0J7-F1
#
_entry.id   AF-A0A426X0J7-F1
#
_cell.length_a   1.000
_cell.length_b   1.000
_cell.length_c   1.000
_cell.angle_alpha   90.00
_cell.angle_beta   90.00
_cell.angle_gamma   90.00
#
_symmetry.space_group_name_H-M   'P 1'
#
loop_
_entity.id
_entity.type
_entity.pdbx_description
1 polymer ?
#
loop_
_entity_poly.entity_id
_entity_poly.type
_entity_poly.pdbx_seq_one_letter_code
_entity_poly.pdbx_strand_id
1 'polypeptide(L)'
;MSNDKKVADCLCRNGIQQRKNSWEDGVYGTNCPILPGQNFTYVMQVKDQIGSYFYFPSIDFHKAAGGFGGIRVLSRPLIPVPYPPPAGDFTLLTGDWFKTNHTDLKAIVDSGNDLPFPDGLLINGQGANAYAFTVDQGNPHVLIFP
;
A
#
# COMPACT_ATOMS: atom_id res chain seq x y z
N MET A 1 8.29 9.92 -8.05
CA MET A 1 7.93 10.26 -6.65
C MET A 1 8.76 11.47 -6.24
N SER A 2 8.14 12.52 -5.69
CA SER A 2 8.86 13.61 -5.00
C SER A 2 8.78 13.36 -3.51
N ASN A 3 9.88 13.52 -2.78
CA ASN A 3 9.87 13.49 -1.33
C ASN A 3 9.80 14.90 -0.77
N ASP A 4 8.59 15.38 -0.48
CA ASP A 4 8.36 16.71 0.10
C ASP A 4 8.32 16.66 1.64
N LYS A 5 8.62 15.51 2.25
CA LYS A 5 8.67 15.34 3.71
C LYS A 5 10.00 15.85 4.25
N LYS A 6 10.02 16.12 5.56
CA LYS A 6 11.25 16.51 6.30
C LYS A 6 12.20 15.34 6.57
N VAL A 7 11.81 14.11 6.25
CA VAL A 7 12.55 12.88 6.50
C VAL A 7 12.75 12.13 5.19
N ALA A 8 13.81 11.33 5.11
CA ALA A 8 14.03 10.49 3.94
C ALA A 8 12.90 9.44 3.82
N ASP A 9 12.63 8.95 2.62
CA ASP A 9 11.57 7.95 2.40
C ASP A 9 11.95 6.95 1.28
N CYS A 10 11.41 5.74 1.36
CA CYS A 10 11.59 4.67 0.37
C CYS A 10 10.26 3.94 0.19
N LEU A 11 9.75 3.84 -1.04
CA LEU A 11 8.47 3.20 -1.31
C LEU A 11 8.65 1.76 -1.82
N CYS A 12 8.20 0.80 -1.01
CA CYS A 12 8.14 -0.60 -1.41
C CYS A 12 6.86 -0.92 -2.18
N ARG A 13 6.97 -1.82 -3.18
CA ARG A 13 5.87 -2.35 -3.98
C ARG A 13 5.61 -3.82 -3.61
N ASN A 14 4.82 -4.03 -2.57
CA ASN A 14 4.59 -5.37 -2.05
C ASN A 14 3.92 -6.27 -3.09
N GLY A 15 4.52 -7.44 -3.29
CA GLY A 15 4.02 -8.47 -4.19
C GLY A 15 4.33 -8.26 -5.67
N ILE A 16 4.81 -7.10 -6.11
CA ILE A 16 5.25 -6.89 -7.50
C ILE A 16 6.65 -7.49 -7.68
N GLN A 17 6.81 -8.39 -8.65
CA GLN A 17 8.07 -9.04 -8.97
C GLN A 17 8.96 -8.08 -9.78
N GLN A 18 9.99 -7.55 -9.13
CA GLN A 18 11.01 -6.71 -9.77
C GLN A 18 12.04 -7.54 -10.57
N ARG A 19 11.57 -8.21 -11.63
CA ARG A 19 12.42 -9.11 -12.44
C ARG A 19 13.58 -8.35 -13.09
N LYS A 20 14.80 -8.67 -12.67
CA LYS A 20 16.06 -8.04 -13.10
C LYS A 20 16.19 -6.54 -12.73
N ASN A 21 15.32 -6.02 -11.87
CA ASN A 21 15.28 -4.63 -11.41
C ASN A 21 15.22 -4.55 -9.87
N SER A 22 16.03 -5.35 -9.17
CA SER A 22 15.98 -5.42 -7.70
C SER A 22 16.20 -4.07 -7.02
N TRP A 23 16.98 -3.16 -7.63
CA TRP A 23 17.20 -1.79 -7.17
C TRP A 23 15.98 -0.87 -7.32
N GLU A 24 14.80 -1.38 -7.66
CA GLU A 24 13.55 -0.63 -7.70
C GLU A 24 12.53 -1.14 -6.68
N ASP A 25 12.92 -2.11 -5.86
CA ASP A 25 12.04 -2.71 -4.85
C ASP A 25 11.69 -1.72 -3.73
N GLY A 26 12.55 -0.72 -3.49
CA GLY A 26 12.27 0.37 -2.55
C GLY A 26 12.24 -0.08 -1.09
N VAL A 27 13.07 -1.08 -0.73
CA VAL A 27 13.34 -1.49 0.65
C VAL A 27 14.75 -1.09 1.07
N TYR A 28 14.99 -1.05 2.39
CA TYR A 28 16.33 -0.83 2.90
C TYR A 28 17.26 -1.96 2.41
N GLY A 29 18.34 -1.59 1.72
CA GLY A 29 19.29 -2.53 1.12
C GLY A 29 19.22 -2.61 -0.41
N THR A 30 18.05 -2.38 -1.03
CA THR A 30 17.95 -2.30 -2.50
C THR A 30 18.11 -0.88 -3.02
N ASN A 31 17.60 0.08 -2.26
CA ASN A 31 17.61 1.50 -2.58
C ASN A 31 18.10 2.31 -1.38
N CYS A 32 18.88 3.35 -1.66
CA CYS A 32 19.11 4.41 -0.67
C CYS A 32 17.82 5.22 -0.47
N PRO A 33 17.51 5.65 0.76
CA PRO A 33 16.39 6.55 1.03
C PRO A 33 16.44 7.83 0.19
N ILE A 34 15.29 8.22 -0.36
CA ILE A 34 15.12 9.47 -1.11
C ILE A 34 15.16 10.61 -0.10
N LEU A 35 16.14 11.51 -0.20
CA LEU A 35 16.29 12.61 0.75
C LEU A 35 15.15 13.65 0.60
N PRO A 36 14.87 14.44 1.65
CA PRO A 36 13.95 15.58 1.57
C PRO A 36 14.27 16.51 0.39
N GLY A 37 13.25 16.87 -0.38
CA GLY A 37 13.34 17.72 -1.57
C GLY A 37 13.90 17.02 -2.82
N GLN A 38 14.18 15.71 -2.76
CA GLN A 38 14.63 14.94 -3.91
C GLN A 38 13.50 14.15 -4.56
N ASN A 39 13.71 13.80 -5.82
CA ASN A 39 12.80 12.96 -6.58
C ASN A 39 13.48 11.65 -7.01
N PHE A 40 12.66 10.61 -7.13
CA PHE A 40 13.10 9.33 -7.68
C PHE A 40 12.00 8.74 -8.55
N THR A 41 12.41 8.16 -9.67
CA THR A 41 11.51 7.55 -10.65
C THR A 41 11.70 6.05 -10.64
N TYR A 42 10.67 5.33 -10.21
CA TYR A 42 10.63 3.86 -10.23
C TYR A 42 10.14 3.36 -11.59
N VAL A 43 10.87 2.43 -12.24
CA VAL A 43 10.51 1.85 -13.55
C VAL A 43 9.97 0.43 -13.40
N MET A 44 8.73 0.32 -12.93
CA MET A 44 8.11 -0.98 -12.67
C MET A 44 7.78 -1.74 -13.97
N GLN A 45 8.21 -3.00 -14.05
CA GLN A 45 7.84 -3.92 -15.15
C GLN A 45 6.88 -5.01 -14.68
N VAL A 46 5.58 -4.75 -14.80
CA VAL A 46 4.54 -5.71 -14.42
C VAL A 46 4.17 -6.58 -15.63
N LYS A 47 4.96 -7.62 -15.90
CA LYS A 47 4.77 -8.44 -17.12
C LYS A 47 3.62 -9.43 -16.98
N ASP A 48 3.73 -10.37 -16.05
CA ASP A 48 2.85 -11.56 -16.00
C ASP A 48 1.97 -11.58 -14.75
N GLN A 49 1.94 -10.47 -14.03
CA GLN A 49 1.21 -10.33 -12.79
C GLN A 49 -0.12 -9.64 -13.04
N ILE A 50 -1.21 -10.33 -12.73
CA ILE A 50 -2.57 -9.80 -12.74
C ILE A 50 -3.07 -9.94 -11.31
N GLY A 51 -3.71 -8.90 -10.79
CA GLY A 51 -4.26 -8.92 -9.44
C GLY A 51 -4.10 -7.59 -8.71
N SER A 52 -4.30 -7.66 -7.40
CA SER A 52 -4.16 -6.56 -6.47
C SER A 52 -2.85 -6.67 -5.69
N TYR A 53 -2.22 -5.52 -5.51
CA TYR A 53 -0.96 -5.31 -4.82
C TYR A 53 -1.08 -4.02 -4.02
N PHE A 54 -0.10 -3.71 -3.18
CA PHE A 54 -0.06 -2.43 -2.48
C PHE A 54 1.35 -1.89 -2.38
N TYR A 55 1.46 -0.61 -2.10
CA TYR A 55 2.71 0.04 -1.79
C TYR A 55 2.67 0.72 -0.44
N PHE A 56 3.84 0.83 0.18
CA PHE A 56 4.02 1.50 1.47
C PHE A 56 5.47 1.99 1.63
N PRO A 57 5.72 3.08 2.38
CA PRO A 57 7.02 3.44 2.91
C PRO A 57 7.63 2.30 3.71
N SER A 58 8.75 1.76 3.25
CA SER A 58 9.42 0.61 3.86
C SER A 58 10.34 0.97 5.02
N ILE A 59 10.63 2.26 5.20
CA ILE A 59 11.56 2.74 6.22
C ILE A 59 10.80 3.36 7.39
N ASP A 60 11.34 3.13 8.58
CA ASP A 60 10.77 3.57 9.84
C ASP A 60 9.29 3.14 9.98
N PHE A 61 8.51 3.91 10.75
CA PHE A 61 7.08 3.70 10.93
C PHE A 61 6.25 4.59 9.99
N HIS A 62 6.79 4.98 8.84
CA HIS A 62 6.10 5.85 7.88
C HIS A 62 4.82 5.22 7.30
N LYS A 63 4.74 3.88 7.22
CA LYS A 63 3.50 3.17 6.89
C LYS A 63 2.39 3.45 7.92
N ALA A 64 2.72 3.42 9.21
CA ALA A 64 1.77 3.68 10.30
C ALA A 64 1.26 5.13 10.29
N ALA A 65 2.04 6.06 9.72
CA ALA A 65 1.62 7.44 9.49
C ALA A 65 0.63 7.61 8.29
N GLY A 66 0.12 6.51 7.72
CA GLY A 66 -0.85 6.54 6.62
C GLY A 66 -0.23 6.51 5.22
N GLY A 67 1.07 6.29 5.11
CA GLY A 67 1.72 6.08 3.81
C GLY A 67 1.41 4.70 3.27
N PHE A 68 0.30 4.50 2.56
CA PHE A 68 0.08 3.27 1.81
C PHE A 68 -0.98 3.48 0.72
N GLY A 69 -1.01 2.59 -0.26
CA GLY A 69 -2.02 2.63 -1.31
C GLY A 69 -2.10 1.33 -2.09
N GLY A 70 -3.25 1.10 -2.71
CA GLY A 70 -3.49 -0.06 -3.56
C GLY A 70 -2.92 0.14 -4.96
N ILE A 71 -2.48 -0.95 -5.56
CA ILE A 71 -2.08 -1.07 -6.96
C ILE A 71 -2.91 -2.19 -7.55
N ARG A 72 -3.61 -1.89 -8.64
CA ARG A 72 -4.37 -2.87 -9.38
C ARG A 72 -3.74 -3.08 -10.74
N VAL A 73 -3.42 -4.33 -11.05
CA VAL A 73 -2.89 -4.73 -12.34
C VAL A 73 -3.96 -5.53 -13.06
N LEU A 74 -4.59 -4.88 -14.03
CA LEU A 74 -5.66 -5.46 -14.83
C LEU A 74 -5.10 -6.46 -15.85
N SER A 75 -5.93 -7.41 -16.26
CA SER A 75 -5.58 -8.30 -17.35
C SER A 75 -5.40 -7.49 -18.65
N ARG A 76 -4.51 -7.97 -19.51
CA ARG A 76 -4.33 -7.35 -20.83
C ARG A 76 -5.60 -7.52 -21.66
N PRO A 77 -5.90 -6.59 -22.58
CA PRO A 77 -6.92 -6.81 -23.59
C PRO A 77 -6.65 -8.18 -24.24
N LEU A 78 -7.68 -9.03 -24.36
CA LEU A 78 -7.67 -10.40 -24.89
C LEU A 78 -7.31 -11.55 -23.92
N ILE A 79 -6.98 -11.31 -22.64
CA ILE A 79 -6.87 -12.40 -21.64
C ILE A 79 -8.15 -12.42 -20.80
N PRO A 80 -9.10 -13.35 -21.05
CA PRO A 80 -10.32 -13.44 -20.28
C PRO A 80 -10.01 -13.88 -18.85
N VAL A 81 -10.59 -13.19 -17.88
CA VAL A 81 -10.63 -13.63 -16.49
C VAL A 81 -11.65 -14.76 -16.34
N PRO A 82 -11.47 -15.71 -15.40
CA PRO A 82 -12.32 -16.89 -15.26
C PRO A 82 -13.70 -16.58 -14.63
N TYR A 83 -14.16 -15.33 -14.71
CA TYR A 83 -15.42 -14.86 -14.16
C TYR A 83 -16.06 -13.81 -15.10
N PRO A 84 -17.40 -13.68 -15.10
CA PRO A 84 -18.08 -12.65 -15.86
C PRO A 84 -17.60 -11.25 -15.43
N PRO A 85 -17.54 -10.27 -16.35
CA PRO A 85 -17.22 -8.89 -15.99
C PRO A 85 -18.16 -8.38 -14.90
N PRO A 86 -17.64 -7.91 -13.75
CA PRO A 86 -18.49 -7.34 -12.71
C PRO A 86 -19.03 -5.98 -13.15
N ALA A 87 -20.16 -5.57 -12.56
CA ALA A 87 -20.72 -4.25 -12.77
C ALA A 87 -19.86 -3.13 -12.14
N GLY A 88 -19.11 -3.47 -11.09
CA GLY A 88 -18.20 -2.58 -10.41
C GLY A 88 -17.20 -3.32 -9.54
N ASP A 89 -16.14 -2.62 -9.16
CA ASP A 89 -15.16 -3.13 -8.20
C ASP A 89 -14.82 -2.09 -7.13
N PHE A 90 -14.54 -2.59 -5.92
CA PHE A 90 -14.17 -1.76 -4.78
C PHE A 90 -12.84 -2.22 -4.20
N THR A 91 -11.84 -1.36 -4.19
CA THR A 91 -10.56 -1.63 -3.54
C THR A 91 -10.70 -1.42 -2.04
N LEU A 92 -10.31 -2.42 -1.24
CA LEU A 92 -10.32 -2.36 0.22
C LEU A 92 -8.91 -2.40 0.78
N LEU A 93 -8.44 -1.28 1.31
CA LEU A 93 -7.22 -1.19 2.09
C LEU A 93 -7.57 -1.26 3.56
N THR A 94 -7.09 -2.28 4.26
CA THR A 94 -7.27 -2.42 5.70
C THR A 94 -5.96 -2.17 6.41
N GLY A 95 -6.03 -1.51 7.57
CA GLY A 95 -4.84 -1.24 8.37
C GLY A 95 -5.20 -0.80 9.77
N ASP A 96 -4.29 -1.10 10.70
CA ASP A 96 -4.41 -0.65 12.08
C ASP A 96 -4.03 0.82 12.21
N TRP A 97 -4.73 1.52 13.11
CA TRP A 97 -4.51 2.93 13.41
C TRP A 97 -4.12 3.13 14.86
N PHE A 98 -3.17 4.05 15.04
CA PHE A 98 -2.65 4.45 16.34
C PHE A 98 -2.78 5.96 16.45
N LYS A 99 -3.29 6.46 17.58
CA LYS A 99 -3.28 7.90 17.89
C LYS A 99 -1.88 8.39 18.22
N THR A 100 -1.04 7.50 18.73
CA THR A 100 0.37 7.76 19.04
C THR A 100 1.14 8.07 17.77
N ASN A 101 2.05 9.05 17.84
CA ASN A 101 2.86 9.43 16.70
C ASN A 101 3.79 8.29 16.27
N HIS A 102 4.00 8.14 14.96
CA HIS A 102 4.86 7.10 14.38
C HIS A 102 6.30 7.11 14.91
N THR A 103 6.83 8.27 15.31
CA THR A 103 8.17 8.39 15.94
C THR A 103 8.21 7.75 17.31
N ASP A 104 7.13 7.87 18.08
CA ASP A 104 7.05 7.35 19.44
C ASP A 104 6.79 5.84 19.40
N LEU A 105 5.95 5.38 18.47
CA LEU A 105 5.76 3.95 18.19
C LEU A 105 7.09 3.28 17.80
N LYS A 106 7.88 3.94 16.96
CA LYS A 106 9.23 3.49 16.63
C LYS A 106 10.10 3.41 17.89
N ALA A 107 10.12 4.45 18.73
CA ALA A 107 10.92 4.46 19.95
C ALA A 107 10.55 3.34 20.94
N ILE A 108 9.27 2.97 21.03
CA ILE A 108 8.80 1.84 21.83
C ILE A 108 9.44 0.54 21.33
N VAL A 109 9.37 0.26 20.03
CA VAL A 109 9.94 -0.96 19.44
C VAL A 109 11.47 -0.96 19.54
N ASP A 110 12.11 0.17 19.27
CA ASP A 110 13.57 0.33 19.39
C ASP A 110 14.06 0.13 20.84
N SER A 111 13.20 0.41 21.84
CA SER A 111 13.48 0.13 23.26
C SER A 111 13.27 -1.33 23.67
N GLY A 112 12.86 -2.19 22.74
CA GLY A 112 12.61 -3.63 22.97
C GLY A 112 11.24 -3.95 23.55
N ASN A 113 10.30 -3.01 23.54
CA ASN A 113 8.94 -3.21 24.02
C ASN A 113 8.00 -3.55 22.85
N ASP A 114 6.95 -4.31 23.15
CA ASP A 114 5.88 -4.59 22.18
C ASP A 114 5.04 -3.35 21.88
N LEU A 115 4.50 -3.28 20.67
CA LEU A 115 3.56 -2.23 20.30
C LEU A 115 2.28 -2.33 21.15
N PRO A 116 1.68 -1.19 21.54
CA PRO A 116 0.39 -1.19 22.19
C PRO A 116 -0.69 -1.74 21.26
N PHE A 117 -1.87 -2.05 21.81
CA PHE A 117 -3.03 -2.35 20.97
C PHE A 117 -3.38 -1.12 20.11
N PRO A 118 -3.78 -1.33 18.84
CA PRO A 118 -4.20 -0.24 17.97
C PRO A 118 -5.48 0.41 18.50
N ASP A 119 -5.59 1.72 18.32
CA ASP A 119 -6.76 2.52 18.69
C ASP A 119 -7.98 2.20 17.82
N GLY A 120 -7.77 1.64 16.63
CA GLY A 120 -8.86 1.21 15.76
C GLY A 120 -8.36 0.56 14.47
N LEU A 121 -9.30 -0.04 13.76
CA LEU A 121 -9.11 -0.56 12.40
C LEU A 121 -9.63 0.47 11.40
N LEU A 122 -8.86 0.73 10.35
CA LEU A 122 -9.27 1.57 9.24
C LEU A 122 -9.58 0.73 8.00
N ILE A 123 -10.62 1.13 7.29
CA ILE A 123 -10.98 0.65 5.96
C ILE A 123 -10.89 1.85 5.02
N ASN A 124 -9.99 1.80 4.04
CA ASN A 124 -9.68 2.92 3.14
C ASN A 124 -9.40 4.24 3.87
N GLY A 125 -8.69 4.16 5.00
CA GLY A 125 -8.36 5.31 5.85
C GLY A 125 -9.53 5.84 6.70
N GLN A 126 -10.70 5.21 6.65
CA GLN A 126 -11.89 5.60 7.40
C GLN A 126 -12.10 4.67 8.60
N GLY A 127 -12.52 5.24 9.73
CA GLY A 127 -12.86 4.48 10.94
C GLY A 127 -14.17 3.72 10.83
N ALA A 128 -14.56 3.08 11.93
CA ALA A 128 -15.80 2.32 12.01
C ALA A 128 -17.03 3.16 11.57
N ASN A 129 -17.92 2.55 10.79
CA ASN A 129 -19.17 3.14 10.28
C ASN A 129 -19.02 4.35 9.33
N ALA A 130 -17.80 4.67 8.86
CA ALA A 130 -17.57 5.79 7.96
C ALA A 130 -17.43 5.40 6.48
N TYR A 131 -17.39 4.10 6.16
CA TYR A 131 -17.26 3.60 4.79
C TYR A 131 -18.48 2.78 4.37
N ALA A 132 -19.10 3.17 3.24
CA ALA A 132 -20.27 2.52 2.68
C ALA A 132 -20.08 2.27 1.18
N PHE A 133 -20.60 1.14 0.70
CA PHE A 133 -20.64 0.80 -0.72
C PHE A 133 -22.04 1.01 -1.26
N THR A 134 -22.15 1.70 -2.39
CA THR A 134 -23.38 1.74 -3.16
C THR A 134 -23.33 0.63 -4.19
N VAL A 135 -24.27 -0.31 -4.12
CA VAL A 135 -24.33 -1.46 -5.02
C VAL A 135 -25.69 -1.52 -5.73
N ASP A 136 -25.67 -1.78 -7.03
CA ASP A 136 -26.89 -2.01 -7.80
C ASP A 136 -27.39 -3.43 -7.62
N GLN A 137 -28.66 -3.57 -7.22
CA GLN A 137 -29.28 -4.87 -6.97
C GLN A 137 -29.33 -5.73 -8.25
N GLY A 138 -28.96 -7.01 -8.12
CA GLY A 138 -28.95 -7.97 -9.23
C GLY A 138 -27.69 -7.96 -10.08
N ASN A 139 -26.76 -7.02 -9.84
CA ASN A 139 -25.50 -6.92 -10.55
C ASN A 139 -24.34 -7.38 -9.66
N PRO A 140 -23.44 -8.28 -10.13
CA PRO A 140 -22.30 -8.72 -9.33
C PRO A 140 -21.24 -7.62 -9.23
N HIS A 141 -20.77 -7.36 -8.01
CA HIS A 141 -19.66 -6.46 -7.70
C HIS A 141 -18.51 -7.25 -7.07
N VAL A 142 -17.27 -6.80 -7.27
CA VAL A 142 -16.07 -7.47 -6.74
C VAL A 142 -15.38 -6.60 -5.70
N LEU A 143 -15.10 -7.18 -4.53
CA LEU A 143 -14.22 -6.56 -3.53
C LEU A 143 -12.79 -6.99 -3.79
N ILE A 144 -11.89 -6.01 -3.90
CA ILE A 144 -10.49 -6.21 -4.22
C ILE A 144 -9.66 -5.92 -2.97
N PHE A 145 -9.05 -6.96 -2.42
CA PHE A 145 -8.13 -6.88 -1.30
C PHE A 145 -6.69 -7.01 -1.82
N PRO A 146 -5.83 -6.01 -1.65
CA PRO A 146 -4.41 -6.09 -1.98
C PRO A 146 -3.58 -6.79 -0.90
#